data_AF-A0A3S9PRR4-F1
#
_entry.id   AF-A0A3S9PRR4-F1
#
_cell.length_a   1.000
_cell.length_b   1.000
_cell.length_c   1.000
_cell.angle_alpha   90.00
_cell.angle_beta   90.00
_cell.angle_gamma   90.00
#
_symmetry.space_group_name_H-M   'P 1'
#
loop_
_entity.id
_entity.type
_entity.pdbx_description
1 polymer ?
#
loop_
_entity_poly.entity_id
_entity_poly.type
_entity_poly.pdbx_seq_one_letter_code
_entity_poly.pdbx_strand_id
1 'polypeptide(L)'
;MSRIRLRRPTVLAALAGIGTCLATIAAPSASASTTPQAGACTIAPTGKESEAPLSCLGVTTSLDRLPAVGEQATLAVNVTVQTSVKRAGLSVQLPPALRMSGNDSGLTEATTDAFGQRTSRVLTLTPGTRTIKLKVKAVAAGPAQIQADISDIDRPDPRRAGHDSVELTIGKANGSSIKGMSVTKADTAPVQSPGPGIHPPRLVTPKAPAPGSAASGPASPRATAPAAPAAPTAQVCVSGTYRNRFQSAEGGSWNGKANRDEPVSNANITLWGKPTANSATQKLATGMTGNGDGRFNLCYTPTTSVTSKLWVEFQTQAGGMWSVVDGNGRLYSTATYSQDNVSRGISLGNVYANSGQSRAWHAFDTLNKLWWNRGSTTNCWAGSQSDGRCTPITVQWYPGSTDGTYWTTSEDKIHLADNDPDSEHTTVHEAGHALMGKLYNGWWPNVTNCSPHYVNRASSTSCGWTEGFANAVSFHTFNDTTYYWGNGSSLNLANDRTTTGIDQGDACEARVATALLDLWSQVDGGWTRSNTMMSKTWQSSFREYFLTDRPAYGLDTGAKARNVLYNHTIQY
;
A
#
# COMPACT_ATOMS: atom_id res chain seq x y z
N MET A 1 41.19 28.10 -9.95
CA MET A 1 41.26 29.45 -10.56
C MET A 1 39.99 29.58 -11.41
N SER A 2 39.05 30.50 -11.26
CA SER A 2 38.93 31.77 -10.54
C SER A 2 37.50 31.91 -10.03
N ARG A 3 37.33 32.44 -8.82
CA ARG A 3 36.03 32.77 -8.22
C ARG A 3 35.47 34.03 -8.87
N ILE A 4 34.25 33.98 -9.38
CA ILE A 4 33.50 35.17 -9.81
C ILE A 4 32.48 35.50 -8.71
N ARG A 5 32.73 36.62 -8.03
CA ARG A 5 31.78 37.33 -7.16
C ARG A 5 30.99 38.33 -8.00
N LEU A 6 29.66 38.34 -7.89
CA LEU A 6 28.77 39.42 -8.31
C LEU A 6 27.79 39.68 -7.14
N ARG A 7 28.07 40.69 -6.32
CA ARG A 7 27.55 42.07 -6.34
C ARG A 7 26.03 42.18 -6.12
N ARG A 8 25.67 42.63 -4.91
CA ARG A 8 24.40 43.32 -4.58
C ARG A 8 24.33 44.69 -5.29
N PRO A 9 23.12 45.18 -5.58
CA PRO A 9 22.78 46.59 -5.35
C PRO A 9 21.53 46.70 -4.44
N THR A 10 21.55 47.48 -3.36
CA THR A 10 21.37 48.94 -3.23
C THR A 10 19.90 49.33 -3.08
N VAL A 11 19.62 49.89 -1.91
CA VAL A 11 18.42 50.58 -1.45
C VAL A 11 18.08 51.76 -2.36
N LEU A 12 16.80 51.96 -2.68
CA LEU A 12 16.30 53.22 -3.22
C LEU A 12 15.02 53.65 -2.49
N ALA A 13 14.97 54.95 -2.28
CA ALA A 13 14.18 55.66 -1.30
C ALA A 13 12.71 55.90 -1.69
N ALA A 14 11.99 56.31 -0.65
CA ALA A 14 10.60 56.71 -0.61
C ALA A 14 10.17 57.74 -1.66
N LEU A 15 8.92 57.62 -2.09
CA LEU A 15 8.12 58.73 -2.62
C LEU A 15 6.80 58.76 -1.85
N ALA A 16 6.58 59.90 -1.19
CA ALA A 16 5.33 60.28 -0.56
C ALA A 16 4.31 60.67 -1.63
N GLY A 17 3.07 60.22 -1.46
CA GLY A 17 1.93 60.59 -2.29
C GLY A 17 0.70 60.81 -1.41
N ILE A 18 0.35 62.08 -1.24
CA ILE A 18 -0.89 62.58 -0.63
C ILE A 18 -2.05 62.26 -1.59
N GLY A 19 -3.19 61.75 -1.11
CA GLY A 19 -4.38 61.67 -1.95
C GLY A 19 -5.58 60.94 -1.36
N THR A 20 -6.51 61.74 -0.86
CA THR A 20 -7.98 61.52 -0.81
C THR A 20 -8.56 60.47 0.14
N CYS A 21 -9.19 61.00 1.20
CA CYS A 21 -10.24 60.36 1.99
C CYS A 21 -11.43 59.97 1.11
N LEU A 22 -11.70 58.67 1.00
CA LEU A 22 -13.01 58.15 0.62
C LEU A 22 -13.61 57.47 1.84
N ALA A 23 -14.68 58.06 2.36
CA ALA A 23 -15.52 57.48 3.41
C ALA A 23 -16.31 56.31 2.80
N THR A 24 -15.78 55.10 2.92
CA THR A 24 -16.55 53.86 2.71
C THR A 24 -17.33 53.54 3.98
N ILE A 25 -18.64 53.58 3.85
CA ILE A 25 -19.60 53.07 4.83
C ILE A 25 -19.25 51.59 5.09
N ALA A 26 -18.71 51.33 6.27
CA ALA A 26 -18.49 49.97 6.76
C ALA A 26 -19.85 49.34 7.04
N ALA A 27 -20.30 48.47 6.12
CA ALA A 27 -21.30 47.48 6.47
C ALA A 27 -20.72 46.61 7.59
N PRO A 28 -21.48 46.28 8.64
CA PRO A 28 -20.99 45.41 9.70
C PRO A 28 -20.69 44.05 9.09
N SER A 29 -19.40 43.74 8.96
CA SER A 29 -18.91 42.38 8.77
C SER A 29 -19.52 41.56 9.89
N ALA A 30 -20.47 40.69 9.53
CA ALA A 30 -21.02 39.71 10.43
C ALA A 30 -19.84 38.97 11.06
N SER A 31 -19.69 39.17 12.37
CA SER A 31 -18.69 38.54 13.21
C SER A 31 -18.63 37.07 12.83
N ALA A 32 -17.45 36.63 12.35
CA ALA A 32 -17.11 35.23 12.32
C ALA A 32 -17.43 34.69 13.70
N SER A 33 -18.47 33.87 13.79
CA SER A 33 -18.78 33.11 14.98
C SER A 33 -17.58 32.19 15.18
N THR A 34 -16.63 32.61 16.01
CA THR A 34 -15.62 31.74 16.59
C THR A 34 -16.37 30.70 17.39
N THR A 35 -16.71 29.60 16.72
CA THR A 35 -17.15 28.38 17.36
C THR A 35 -16.09 28.05 18.40
N PRO A 36 -16.45 27.67 19.64
CA PRO A 36 -15.48 27.29 20.65
C PRO A 36 -14.53 26.26 20.06
N GLN A 37 -13.24 26.58 20.06
CA GLN A 37 -12.18 25.68 19.62
C GLN A 37 -12.31 24.41 20.46
N ALA A 38 -12.86 23.34 19.86
CA ALA A 38 -12.80 22.01 20.44
C ALA A 38 -11.33 21.77 20.79
N GLY A 39 -11.04 21.44 22.06
CA GLY A 39 -9.66 21.28 22.55
C GLY A 39 -8.85 20.49 21.53
N ALA A 40 -7.76 21.09 21.03
CA ALA A 40 -7.00 20.54 19.93
C ALA A 40 -6.50 19.15 20.32
N CYS A 41 -6.88 18.14 19.55
CA CYS A 41 -6.34 16.79 19.68
C CYS A 41 -4.81 16.86 19.56
N THR A 42 -4.07 16.19 20.45
CA THR A 42 -2.59 16.20 20.47
C THR A 42 -1.97 14.82 20.44
N ILE A 43 -2.75 13.74 20.36
CA ILE A 43 -2.20 12.39 20.22
C ILE A 43 -1.74 12.26 18.78
N ALA A 44 -0.44 12.38 18.56
CA ALA A 44 0.10 12.23 17.22
C ALA A 44 0.00 10.76 16.77
N PRO A 45 -0.46 10.47 15.53
CA PRO A 45 0.03 9.30 14.84
C PRO A 45 1.56 9.42 14.78
N THR A 46 2.25 8.31 14.96
CA THR A 46 3.71 8.27 15.04
C THR A 46 4.34 8.83 13.76
N GLY A 47 4.99 10.00 13.83
CA GLY A 47 5.76 10.62 12.74
C GLY A 47 5.72 12.15 12.72
N LYS A 48 6.82 12.83 12.34
CA LYS A 48 6.85 14.31 12.17
C LYS A 48 6.25 14.79 10.85
N GLU A 49 6.21 13.91 9.85
CA GLU A 49 5.81 14.21 8.47
C GLU A 49 4.52 13.45 8.08
N SER A 50 3.82 12.85 9.04
CA SER A 50 2.58 12.11 8.75
C SER A 50 1.48 13.07 8.27
N GLU A 51 0.87 12.75 7.14
CA GLU A 51 -0.33 13.43 6.64
C GLU A 51 -1.59 13.01 7.39
N ALA A 52 -1.50 12.02 8.29
CA ALA A 52 -2.58 11.67 9.19
C ALA A 52 -2.77 12.77 10.27
N PRO A 53 -4.00 13.26 10.49
CA PRO A 53 -4.24 14.33 11.46
C PRO A 53 -4.03 13.85 12.90
N LEU A 54 -3.73 14.78 13.80
CA LEU A 54 -3.63 14.50 15.24
C LEU A 54 -4.94 13.91 15.78
N SER A 55 -4.83 12.85 16.56
CA SER A 55 -5.95 12.13 17.17
C SER A 55 -6.23 12.54 18.61
N CYS A 56 -7.50 12.43 18.99
CA CYS A 56 -8.00 12.54 20.34
C CYS A 56 -8.16 11.16 20.99
N LEU A 57 -7.86 10.09 20.25
CA LEU A 57 -7.96 8.70 20.68
C LEU A 57 -6.69 7.95 20.27
N GLY A 58 -5.95 7.43 21.24
CA GLY A 58 -4.73 6.66 21.03
C GLY A 58 -4.84 5.27 21.63
N VAL A 59 -4.05 4.35 21.11
CA VAL A 59 -3.84 3.03 21.70
C VAL A 59 -2.34 2.77 21.78
N THR A 60 -1.89 2.11 22.84
CA THR A 60 -0.55 1.53 22.92
C THR A 60 -0.66 0.10 23.45
N THR A 61 0.25 -0.76 23.03
CA THR A 61 0.24 -2.19 23.27
C THR A 61 1.62 -2.64 23.73
N SER A 62 1.64 -3.54 24.70
CA SER A 62 2.91 -4.08 25.23
C SER A 62 2.70 -5.46 25.82
N LEU A 63 3.74 -6.29 25.73
CA LEU A 63 3.81 -7.54 26.45
C LEU A 63 4.68 -7.38 27.69
N ASP A 64 4.27 -7.97 28.82
CA ASP A 64 5.09 -8.01 30.04
C ASP A 64 6.39 -8.82 29.86
N ARG A 65 6.39 -9.78 28.93
CA ARG A 65 7.54 -10.55 28.45
C ARG A 65 7.28 -11.14 27.06
N LEU A 66 8.33 -11.59 26.38
CA LEU A 66 8.20 -12.27 25.09
C LEU A 66 8.06 -13.78 25.31
N PRO A 67 6.89 -14.40 25.04
CA PRO A 67 6.70 -15.82 25.28
C PRO A 67 7.38 -16.67 24.21
N ALA A 68 8.01 -17.78 24.60
CA ALA A 68 8.38 -18.88 23.70
C ALA A 68 7.21 -19.84 23.49
N VAL A 69 7.32 -20.76 22.52
CA VAL A 69 6.26 -21.77 22.26
C VAL A 69 5.88 -22.52 23.55
N GLY A 70 4.59 -22.51 23.88
CA GLY A 70 4.02 -23.11 25.09
C GLY A 70 3.85 -22.14 26.25
N GLU A 71 4.57 -21.01 26.26
CA GLU A 71 4.52 -20.02 27.33
C GLU A 71 3.39 -19.01 27.17
N GLN A 72 3.07 -18.33 28.27
CA GLN A 72 2.08 -17.27 28.32
C GLN A 72 2.72 -15.93 28.70
N ALA A 73 2.17 -14.83 28.17
CA ALA A 73 2.47 -13.46 28.52
C ALA A 73 1.18 -12.67 28.76
N THR A 74 1.30 -11.51 29.40
CA THR A 74 0.20 -10.56 29.54
C THR A 74 0.36 -9.47 28.49
N LEU A 75 -0.61 -9.35 27.60
CA LEU A 75 -0.78 -8.21 26.71
C LEU A 75 -1.51 -7.10 27.45
N ALA A 76 -0.91 -5.92 27.56
CA ALA A 76 -1.53 -4.71 28.05
C ALA A 76 -1.85 -3.78 26.87
N VAL A 77 -3.12 -3.39 26.75
CA VAL A 77 -3.64 -2.44 25.76
C VAL A 77 -4.09 -1.18 26.50
N ASN A 78 -3.36 -0.08 26.35
CA ASN A 78 -3.68 1.21 26.96
C ASN A 78 -4.37 2.10 25.94
N VAL A 79 -5.62 2.46 26.20
CA VAL A 79 -6.39 3.39 25.39
C VAL A 79 -6.33 4.78 26.04
N THR A 80 -5.75 5.75 25.34
CA THR A 80 -5.63 7.14 25.79
C THR A 80 -6.63 8.03 25.06
N VAL A 81 -7.31 8.89 25.80
CA VAL A 81 -8.49 9.62 25.33
C VAL A 81 -8.38 11.07 25.79
N GLN A 82 -8.57 12.02 24.87
CA GLN A 82 -8.58 13.46 25.17
C GLN A 82 -9.97 14.07 25.12
N THR A 83 -10.90 13.42 24.44
CA THR A 83 -12.30 13.85 24.33
C THR A 83 -13.23 12.68 24.59
N SER A 84 -14.40 12.92 25.18
CA SER A 84 -15.35 11.84 25.44
C SER A 84 -15.82 11.18 24.14
N VAL A 85 -15.85 9.85 24.15
CA VAL A 85 -16.36 8.99 23.05
C VAL A 85 -17.40 8.06 23.63
N LYS A 86 -18.65 8.16 23.17
CA LYS A 86 -19.76 7.37 23.71
C LYS A 86 -19.63 5.89 23.36
N ARG A 87 -19.22 5.61 22.13
CA ARG A 87 -19.08 4.26 21.55
C ARG A 87 -17.74 4.13 20.83
N ALA A 88 -16.68 3.92 21.59
CA ALA A 88 -15.37 3.59 21.06
C ALA A 88 -15.24 2.08 20.89
N GLY A 89 -14.95 1.62 19.69
CA GLY A 89 -14.74 0.22 19.37
C GLY A 89 -13.27 -0.15 19.45
N LEU A 90 -12.90 -1.00 20.42
CA LEU A 90 -11.57 -1.60 20.53
C LEU A 90 -11.56 -2.97 19.85
N SER A 91 -10.61 -3.22 18.97
CA SER A 91 -10.34 -4.52 18.36
C SER A 91 -8.92 -4.96 18.68
N VAL A 92 -8.72 -6.25 18.97
CA VAL A 92 -7.40 -6.86 19.16
C VAL A 92 -7.30 -8.09 18.26
N GLN A 93 -6.25 -8.13 17.44
CA GLN A 93 -5.92 -9.25 16.57
C GLN A 93 -4.62 -9.91 17.01
N LEU A 94 -4.66 -11.23 17.15
CA LEU A 94 -3.49 -12.09 17.28
C LEU A 94 -3.27 -12.88 15.98
N PRO A 95 -2.01 -13.09 15.56
CA PRO A 95 -1.68 -13.94 14.41
C PRO A 95 -1.84 -15.43 14.78
N PRO A 96 -1.81 -16.35 13.80
CA PRO A 96 -2.01 -17.78 14.06
C PRO A 96 -1.00 -18.40 15.03
N ALA A 97 0.18 -17.81 15.19
CA ALA A 97 1.21 -18.26 16.12
C ALA A 97 0.92 -17.93 17.61
N LEU A 98 -0.10 -17.11 17.88
CA LEU A 98 -0.54 -16.71 19.21
C LEU A 98 -2.02 -17.08 19.44
N ARG A 99 -2.39 -17.29 20.70
CA ARG A 99 -3.76 -17.55 21.14
C ARG A 99 -4.08 -16.75 22.39
N MET A 100 -5.28 -16.17 22.46
CA MET A 100 -5.82 -15.59 23.68
C MET A 100 -6.10 -16.71 24.67
N SER A 101 -5.73 -16.49 25.93
CA SER A 101 -6.07 -17.38 27.04
C SER A 101 -6.77 -16.59 28.14
N GLY A 102 -7.74 -17.23 28.81
CA GLY A 102 -8.53 -16.60 29.89
C GLY A 102 -9.63 -15.66 29.39
N ASN A 103 -10.65 -15.46 30.23
CA ASN A 103 -11.86 -14.69 29.90
C ASN A 103 -11.96 -13.35 30.64
N ASP A 104 -10.94 -12.96 31.41
CA ASP A 104 -11.05 -11.86 32.39
C ASP A 104 -10.79 -10.47 31.82
N SER A 105 -10.64 -10.32 30.49
CA SER A 105 -10.38 -9.03 29.84
C SER A 105 -11.64 -8.16 29.68
N GLY A 106 -12.82 -8.78 29.82
CA GLY A 106 -14.12 -8.16 29.54
C GLY A 106 -14.34 -7.84 28.04
N LEU A 107 -13.53 -8.41 27.15
CA LEU A 107 -13.74 -8.39 25.71
C LEU A 107 -14.73 -9.49 25.30
N THR A 108 -15.25 -9.44 24.07
CA THR A 108 -16.09 -10.51 23.53
C THR A 108 -15.30 -11.82 23.43
N GLU A 109 -16.01 -12.94 23.29
CA GLU A 109 -15.37 -14.21 22.97
C GLU A 109 -14.52 -14.09 21.70
N ALA A 110 -13.32 -14.68 21.72
CA ALA A 110 -12.39 -14.60 20.61
C ALA A 110 -12.88 -15.48 19.46
N THR A 111 -13.02 -14.89 18.28
CA THR A 111 -13.26 -15.62 17.02
C THR A 111 -11.92 -16.11 16.48
N THR A 112 -11.89 -17.32 15.90
CA THR A 112 -10.67 -17.94 15.35
C THR A 112 -10.85 -18.28 13.88
N ASP A 113 -9.88 -17.93 13.06
CA ASP A 113 -9.84 -18.26 11.63
C ASP A 113 -8.39 -18.51 11.15
N ALA A 114 -8.18 -18.57 9.83
CA ALA A 114 -6.87 -18.78 9.22
C ALA A 114 -5.87 -17.62 9.45
N PHE A 115 -6.34 -16.45 9.89
CA PHE A 115 -5.57 -15.24 10.17
C PHE A 115 -5.27 -15.08 11.67
N GLY A 116 -5.81 -15.98 12.50
CA GLY A 116 -5.49 -16.08 13.91
C GLY A 116 -6.72 -15.89 14.77
N GLN A 117 -6.63 -15.04 15.78
CA GLN A 117 -7.73 -14.77 16.71
C GLN A 117 -8.06 -13.30 16.81
N ARG A 118 -9.35 -12.98 16.84
CA ARG A 118 -9.86 -11.62 16.97
C ARG A 118 -10.85 -11.52 18.11
N THR A 119 -10.73 -10.47 18.90
CA THR A 119 -11.72 -10.08 19.90
C THR A 119 -11.96 -8.58 19.82
N SER A 120 -13.11 -8.13 20.32
CA SER A 120 -13.45 -6.70 20.32
C SER A 120 -14.26 -6.32 21.55
N ARG A 121 -14.43 -5.01 21.76
CA ARG A 121 -15.31 -4.46 22.79
C ARG A 121 -15.72 -3.04 22.44
N VAL A 122 -16.98 -2.71 22.68
CA VAL A 122 -17.46 -1.33 22.69
C VAL A 122 -17.27 -0.74 24.08
N LEU A 123 -16.66 0.44 24.14
CA LEU A 123 -16.31 1.16 25.35
C LEU A 123 -16.98 2.54 25.34
N THR A 124 -17.49 2.97 26.49
CA THR A 124 -17.70 4.39 26.76
C THR A 124 -16.42 4.94 27.38
N LEU A 125 -15.87 5.98 26.78
CA LEU A 125 -14.59 6.56 27.14
C LEU A 125 -14.76 8.04 27.54
N THR A 126 -14.15 8.40 28.65
CA THR A 126 -13.94 9.78 29.11
C THR A 126 -12.45 10.11 29.03
N PRO A 127 -12.06 11.39 29.05
CA PRO A 127 -10.65 11.77 29.02
C PRO A 127 -9.82 11.06 30.09
N GLY A 128 -8.63 10.58 29.73
CA GLY A 128 -7.75 9.77 30.56
C GLY A 128 -7.19 8.55 29.83
N THR A 129 -6.55 7.65 30.58
CA THR A 129 -6.01 6.38 30.06
C THR A 129 -6.71 5.20 30.71
N ARG A 130 -7.12 4.22 29.90
CA ARG A 130 -7.72 2.97 30.35
C ARG A 130 -6.90 1.78 29.87
N THR A 131 -6.49 0.91 30.80
CA THR A 131 -5.74 -0.30 30.48
C THR A 131 -6.65 -1.53 30.44
N ILE A 132 -6.52 -2.34 29.40
CA ILE A 132 -7.13 -3.66 29.26
C ILE A 132 -6.01 -4.69 29.20
N LYS A 133 -6.16 -5.79 29.94
CA LYS A 133 -5.17 -6.87 29.99
C LYS A 133 -5.76 -8.15 29.44
N LEU A 134 -4.97 -8.85 28.62
CA LEU A 134 -5.30 -10.17 28.08
C LEU A 134 -4.13 -11.11 28.33
N LYS A 135 -4.38 -12.41 28.54
CA LYS A 135 -3.31 -13.40 28.48
C LYS A 135 -3.18 -13.90 27.05
N VAL A 136 -1.95 -14.06 26.60
CA VAL A 136 -1.61 -14.58 25.27
C VAL A 136 -0.65 -15.74 25.42
N LYS A 137 -0.91 -16.83 24.70
CA LYS A 137 -0.08 -18.03 24.65
C LYS A 137 0.57 -18.16 23.27
N ALA A 138 1.88 -18.37 23.24
CA ALA A 138 2.58 -18.74 22.01
C ALA A 138 2.35 -20.21 21.68
N VAL A 139 1.89 -20.49 20.46
CA VAL A 139 1.56 -21.85 19.99
C VAL A 139 2.40 -22.31 18.81
N ALA A 140 3.08 -21.38 18.12
CA ALA A 140 4.03 -21.70 17.07
C ALA A 140 5.22 -20.72 17.08
N ALA A 141 6.39 -21.19 16.66
CA ALA A 141 7.58 -20.35 16.50
C ALA A 141 7.52 -19.57 15.18
N GLY A 142 8.21 -18.44 15.13
CA GLY A 142 8.29 -17.58 13.95
C GLY A 142 7.85 -16.13 14.22
N PRO A 143 7.87 -15.27 13.19
CA PRO A 143 7.45 -13.88 13.32
C PRO A 143 5.95 -13.77 13.63
N ALA A 144 5.62 -12.85 14.52
CA ALA A 144 4.27 -12.56 14.95
C ALA A 144 4.11 -11.04 15.14
N GLN A 145 2.92 -10.54 14.82
CA GLN A 145 2.52 -9.17 15.09
C GLN A 145 1.14 -9.18 15.75
N ILE A 146 1.07 -8.65 16.97
CA ILE A 146 -0.20 -8.37 17.66
C ILE A 146 -0.65 -6.99 17.24
N GLN A 147 -1.93 -6.80 16.95
CA GLN A 147 -2.48 -5.49 16.57
C GLN A 147 -3.62 -5.09 17.51
N ALA A 148 -3.68 -3.82 17.87
CA ALA A 148 -4.84 -3.22 18.50
C ALA A 148 -5.27 -1.96 17.75
N ASP A 149 -6.57 -1.90 17.44
CA ASP A 149 -7.20 -0.77 16.77
C ASP A 149 -8.31 -0.21 17.67
N ILE A 150 -8.41 1.11 17.76
CA ILE A 150 -9.49 1.81 18.45
C ILE A 150 -10.10 2.85 17.50
N SER A 151 -11.42 2.95 17.45
CA SER A 151 -12.11 4.00 16.68
C SER A 151 -13.44 4.43 17.30
N ASP A 152 -13.87 5.67 17.06
CA ASP A 152 -15.25 6.11 17.33
C ASP A 152 -16.21 5.53 16.29
N ILE A 153 -17.08 4.63 16.74
CA ILE A 153 -18.02 3.90 15.88
C ILE A 153 -19.10 4.83 15.32
N ASP A 154 -19.51 5.83 16.10
CA ASP A 154 -20.60 6.74 15.70
C ASP A 154 -20.10 7.84 14.77
N ARG A 155 -18.79 8.14 14.83
CA ARG A 155 -18.12 9.20 14.04
C ARG A 155 -16.74 8.73 13.59
N PRO A 156 -16.67 7.79 12.64
CA PRO A 156 -15.39 7.32 12.11
C PRO A 156 -14.64 8.49 11.49
N ASP A 157 -13.50 8.83 12.10
CA ASP A 157 -12.63 9.94 11.74
C ASP A 157 -11.22 9.56 12.21
N PRO A 158 -10.16 9.77 11.41
CA PRO A 158 -8.78 9.48 11.82
C PRO A 158 -8.37 10.15 13.13
N ARG A 159 -8.96 11.32 13.44
CA ARG A 159 -8.73 12.05 14.70
C ARG A 159 -9.43 11.43 15.90
N ARG A 160 -10.26 10.41 15.67
CA ARG A 160 -10.99 9.64 16.68
C ARG A 160 -10.67 8.16 16.53
N ALA A 161 -9.49 7.85 16.03
CA ALA A 161 -8.99 6.50 15.91
C ALA A 161 -7.50 6.41 16.29
N GLY A 162 -7.05 5.20 16.59
CA GLY A 162 -5.67 4.91 16.94
C GLY A 162 -5.33 3.46 16.61
N HIS A 163 -4.04 3.24 16.32
CA HIS A 163 -3.47 1.94 16.03
C HIS A 163 -2.17 1.78 16.81
N ASP A 164 -1.90 0.56 17.28
CA ASP A 164 -0.58 0.16 17.73
C ASP A 164 -0.41 -1.35 17.60
N SER A 165 0.84 -1.79 17.60
CA SER A 165 1.21 -3.17 17.36
C SER A 165 2.41 -3.61 18.20
N VAL A 166 2.52 -4.93 18.40
CA VAL A 166 3.69 -5.56 19.05
C VAL A 166 4.30 -6.58 18.11
N GLU A 167 5.51 -6.28 17.65
CA GLU A 167 6.34 -7.16 16.83
C GLU A 167 7.22 -8.05 17.71
N LEU A 168 7.18 -9.36 17.44
CA LEU A 168 8.08 -10.33 18.06
C LEU A 168 8.38 -11.50 17.14
N THR A 169 9.51 -12.15 17.38
CA THR A 169 9.82 -13.45 16.78
C THR A 169 9.79 -14.49 17.89
N ILE A 170 8.81 -15.38 17.83
CA ILE A 170 8.57 -16.42 18.83
C ILE A 170 9.61 -17.53 18.67
N GLY A 171 10.38 -17.76 19.72
CA GLY A 171 11.38 -18.81 19.79
C GLY A 171 10.78 -20.17 20.15
N LYS A 172 11.46 -21.25 19.75
CA LYS A 172 11.05 -22.63 20.05
C LYS A 172 11.27 -23.03 21.52
N ALA A 173 12.28 -22.44 22.16
CA ALA A 173 12.69 -22.74 23.52
C ALA A 173 12.52 -21.51 24.44
N ASN A 174 12.37 -21.74 25.74
CA ASN A 174 12.30 -20.66 26.72
C ASN A 174 13.50 -19.70 26.57
N GLY A 175 13.22 -18.40 26.60
CA GLY A 175 14.23 -17.34 26.45
C GLY A 175 14.75 -17.13 25.04
N SER A 176 14.26 -17.86 24.03
CA SER A 176 14.69 -17.71 22.63
C SER A 176 13.83 -16.77 21.79
N SER A 177 12.78 -16.17 22.36
CA SER A 177 11.97 -15.15 21.69
C SER A 177 12.66 -13.79 21.72
N ILE A 178 12.57 -13.03 20.62
CA ILE A 178 13.19 -11.71 20.47
C ILE A 178 12.17 -10.65 20.06
N LYS A 179 12.43 -9.39 20.41
CA LYS A 179 11.61 -8.24 20.00
C LYS A 179 11.82 -7.96 18.50
N GLY A 180 10.76 -7.60 17.80
CA GLY A 180 10.78 -7.34 16.37
C GLY A 180 10.53 -8.60 15.53
N MET A 181 10.22 -8.39 14.25
CA MET A 181 10.08 -9.46 13.27
C MET A 181 11.35 -9.55 12.42
N SER A 182 11.95 -10.74 12.31
CA SER A 182 13.01 -10.97 11.32
C SER A 182 12.40 -10.94 9.93
N VAL A 183 12.55 -9.81 9.24
CA VAL A 183 11.96 -9.53 7.93
C VAL A 183 12.88 -9.87 6.75
N THR A 184 14.06 -10.46 6.97
CA THR A 184 14.95 -10.88 5.87
C THR A 184 15.43 -12.31 6.07
N LYS A 185 15.17 -13.14 5.04
CA LYS A 185 15.35 -14.60 5.00
C LYS A 185 14.62 -15.34 6.11
N ALA A 186 13.51 -16.00 5.73
CA ALA A 186 13.15 -17.22 6.45
C ALA A 186 14.35 -18.17 6.35
N ASP A 187 14.91 -18.57 7.48
CA ASP A 187 15.86 -19.69 7.50
C ASP A 187 15.20 -20.91 6.85
N THR A 188 15.98 -21.70 6.11
CA THR A 188 15.53 -23.03 5.64
C THR A 188 15.18 -23.89 6.85
N ALA A 189 13.91 -23.91 7.25
CA ALA A 189 13.46 -24.74 8.36
C ALA A 189 13.40 -26.22 7.94
N PRO A 190 13.64 -27.18 8.86
CA PRO A 190 13.66 -28.60 8.54
C PRO A 190 12.29 -29.15 8.16
N VAL A 191 12.33 -30.14 7.27
CA VAL A 191 11.25 -30.94 6.69
C VAL A 191 10.11 -31.26 7.66
N GLN A 192 8.88 -30.87 7.31
CA GLN A 192 7.68 -31.61 7.71
C GLN A 192 7.18 -32.38 6.49
N SER A 193 7.33 -33.70 6.53
CA SER A 193 6.78 -34.61 5.53
C SER A 193 5.25 -34.52 5.51
N PRO A 194 4.60 -34.46 4.34
CA PRO A 194 3.16 -34.64 4.26
C PRO A 194 2.78 -36.07 4.67
N GLY A 195 1.88 -36.19 5.65
CA GLY A 195 1.24 -37.46 5.99
C GLY A 195 0.38 -38.00 4.83
N PRO A 196 0.11 -39.32 4.79
CA PRO A 196 -0.52 -39.97 3.66
C PRO A 196 -2.03 -39.68 3.61
N GLY A 197 -2.44 -38.79 2.71
CA GLY A 197 -3.84 -38.54 2.36
C GLY A 197 -4.19 -39.13 1.00
N ILE A 198 -4.93 -40.24 1.00
CA ILE A 198 -5.43 -40.94 -0.17
C ILE A 198 -6.63 -40.16 -0.74
N HIS A 199 -6.54 -39.63 -1.95
CA HIS A 199 -7.72 -39.30 -2.77
C HIS A 199 -7.51 -39.70 -4.24
N PRO A 200 -8.48 -40.39 -4.87
CA PRO A 200 -8.38 -40.84 -6.25
C PRO A 200 -8.51 -39.68 -7.25
N PRO A 201 -7.86 -39.77 -8.43
CA PRO A 201 -7.77 -38.67 -9.38
C PRO A 201 -9.11 -38.42 -10.08
N ARG A 202 -9.53 -37.14 -10.11
CA ARG A 202 -10.66 -36.67 -10.91
C ARG A 202 -10.20 -36.44 -12.36
N LEU A 203 -10.80 -37.17 -13.29
CA LEU A 203 -10.66 -36.97 -14.73
C LEU A 203 -11.16 -35.58 -15.14
N VAL A 204 -10.31 -34.81 -15.82
CA VAL A 204 -10.71 -33.57 -16.51
C VAL A 204 -10.34 -33.72 -17.98
N THR A 205 -11.37 -33.75 -18.82
CA THR A 205 -11.29 -33.73 -20.29
C THR A 205 -10.65 -32.44 -20.78
N PRO A 206 -9.64 -32.48 -21.68
CA PRO A 206 -9.07 -31.28 -22.30
C PRO A 206 -10.03 -30.72 -23.36
N LYS A 207 -10.30 -29.40 -23.31
CA LYS A 207 -10.88 -28.66 -24.44
C LYS A 207 -9.74 -28.13 -25.32
N ALA A 208 -9.82 -28.44 -26.60
CA ALA A 208 -8.79 -28.28 -27.62
C ALA A 208 -8.41 -26.82 -27.93
N PRO A 209 -7.17 -26.60 -28.42
CA PRO A 209 -6.70 -25.35 -29.02
C PRO A 209 -7.11 -25.23 -30.51
N ALA A 210 -7.12 -24.01 -31.04
CA ALA A 210 -7.42 -23.69 -32.43
C ALA A 210 -6.23 -22.91 -33.06
N PRO A 211 -6.06 -22.88 -34.41
CA PRO A 211 -4.87 -23.46 -35.06
C PRO A 211 -4.18 -22.57 -36.11
N GLY A 212 -3.06 -23.07 -36.69
CA GLY A 212 -2.49 -22.64 -37.98
C GLY A 212 -0.96 -22.78 -38.02
N SER A 213 -0.35 -23.84 -38.56
CA SER A 213 -0.25 -24.34 -39.97
C SER A 213 0.86 -23.68 -40.81
N ALA A 214 1.92 -24.44 -41.10
CA ALA A 214 2.74 -24.41 -42.33
C ALA A 214 3.55 -25.73 -42.38
N ALA A 215 3.13 -26.72 -43.18
CA ALA A 215 3.44 -26.95 -44.60
C ALA A 215 4.68 -27.87 -44.78
N SER A 216 4.39 -29.10 -45.22
CA SER A 216 5.31 -30.20 -45.48
C SER A 216 5.86 -30.14 -46.92
N GLY A 217 7.14 -30.46 -47.09
CA GLY A 217 7.78 -30.75 -48.39
C GLY A 217 8.60 -32.07 -48.32
N PRO A 218 8.89 -32.73 -49.46
CA PRO A 218 9.15 -34.16 -49.54
C PRO A 218 10.61 -34.58 -49.33
N ALA A 219 10.79 -35.89 -49.08
CA ALA A 219 12.01 -36.56 -48.63
C ALA A 219 12.97 -37.02 -49.75
N SER A 220 14.28 -36.99 -49.46
CA SER A 220 15.34 -37.94 -49.90
C SER A 220 16.73 -37.46 -49.43
N PRO A 221 17.80 -38.29 -49.43
CA PRO A 221 17.96 -39.66 -48.95
C PRO A 221 18.93 -39.74 -47.75
N ARG A 222 18.97 -40.92 -47.13
CA ARG A 222 19.69 -41.30 -45.90
C ARG A 222 21.21 -41.17 -46.01
N ALA A 223 21.79 -40.23 -45.26
CA ALA A 223 23.23 -40.18 -44.98
C ALA A 223 23.53 -40.80 -43.60
N THR A 224 24.63 -41.55 -43.54
CA THR A 224 25.19 -42.23 -42.37
C THR A 224 25.32 -41.32 -41.14
N ALA A 225 24.75 -41.75 -40.02
CA ALA A 225 24.75 -41.02 -38.76
C ALA A 225 26.16 -40.90 -38.16
N PRO A 226 26.64 -39.69 -37.82
CA PRO A 226 27.69 -39.49 -36.84
C PRO A 226 27.20 -39.94 -35.46
N ALA A 227 28.14 -40.26 -34.56
CA ALA A 227 27.85 -40.66 -33.18
C ALA A 227 26.78 -39.77 -32.54
N ALA A 228 25.80 -40.41 -31.88
CA ALA A 228 24.69 -39.73 -31.24
C ALA A 228 25.23 -38.65 -30.28
N PRO A 229 24.80 -37.38 -30.41
CA PRO A 229 25.06 -36.41 -29.36
C PRO A 229 24.42 -36.94 -28.07
N ALA A 230 25.11 -36.75 -26.94
CA ALA A 230 24.55 -37.04 -25.62
C ALA A 230 23.14 -36.47 -25.56
N ALA A 231 22.15 -37.28 -25.17
CA ALA A 231 20.76 -36.85 -25.09
C ALA A 231 20.71 -35.53 -24.29
N PRO A 232 20.03 -34.48 -24.81
CA PRO A 232 19.94 -33.22 -24.08
C PRO A 232 19.37 -33.53 -22.69
N THR A 233 20.06 -33.08 -21.64
CA THR A 233 19.53 -33.22 -20.28
C THR A 233 18.14 -32.57 -20.27
N ALA A 234 17.12 -33.36 -19.95
CA ALA A 234 15.75 -32.90 -20.01
C ALA A 234 15.59 -31.66 -19.10
N GLN A 235 14.93 -30.63 -19.63
CA GLN A 235 14.67 -29.41 -18.88
C GLN A 235 13.84 -29.74 -17.62
N VAL A 236 14.24 -29.18 -16.47
CA VAL A 236 13.52 -29.31 -15.20
C VAL A 236 12.84 -27.99 -14.89
N CYS A 237 11.52 -28.04 -14.67
CA CYS A 237 10.71 -26.88 -14.35
C CYS A 237 10.16 -26.94 -12.92
N VAL A 238 10.19 -25.80 -12.22
CA VAL A 238 9.59 -25.61 -10.91
C VAL A 238 8.44 -24.62 -11.07
N SER A 239 7.23 -25.07 -10.77
CA SER A 239 6.01 -24.26 -10.93
C SER A 239 5.23 -24.10 -9.63
N GLY A 240 4.33 -23.13 -9.57
CA GLY A 240 3.42 -22.94 -8.44
C GLY A 240 2.61 -21.66 -8.57
N THR A 241 1.96 -21.27 -7.48
CA THR A 241 1.25 -20.00 -7.34
C THR A 241 1.72 -19.31 -6.07
N TYR A 242 2.19 -18.07 -6.19
CA TYR A 242 2.56 -17.25 -5.03
C TYR A 242 1.37 -16.43 -4.56
N ARG A 243 1.11 -16.47 -3.25
CA ARG A 243 -0.09 -15.89 -2.63
C ARG A 243 0.26 -15.13 -1.37
N ASN A 244 -0.56 -14.15 -1.03
CA ASN A 244 -0.45 -13.41 0.21
C ASN A 244 -1.75 -13.55 1.02
N ARG A 245 -1.61 -13.62 2.34
CA ARG A 245 -2.72 -13.55 3.29
C ARG A 245 -2.54 -12.32 4.15
N PHE A 246 -3.49 -11.39 4.05
CA PHE A 246 -3.44 -10.11 4.74
C PHE A 246 -4.85 -9.68 5.18
N GLN A 247 -4.89 -8.65 6.00
CA GLN A 247 -6.12 -7.99 6.42
C GLN A 247 -6.25 -6.67 5.66
N SER A 248 -7.41 -6.45 5.06
CA SER A 248 -7.72 -5.24 4.29
C SER A 248 -8.76 -4.41 5.01
N ALA A 249 -8.53 -3.10 5.06
CA ALA A 249 -9.51 -2.12 5.53
C ALA A 249 -10.76 -2.14 4.64
N GLU A 250 -10.58 -2.32 3.33
CA GLU A 250 -11.65 -2.38 2.33
C GLU A 250 -12.55 -3.62 2.53
N GLY A 251 -13.85 -3.36 2.66
CA GLY A 251 -14.85 -4.40 2.95
C GLY A 251 -14.82 -4.92 4.38
N GLY A 252 -14.02 -4.32 5.26
CA GLY A 252 -14.00 -4.59 6.69
C GLY A 252 -14.90 -3.66 7.50
N SER A 253 -14.81 -3.77 8.82
CA SER A 253 -15.43 -2.89 9.80
C SER A 253 -14.46 -2.61 10.95
N TRP A 254 -14.80 -1.66 11.83
CA TRP A 254 -13.94 -1.30 12.98
C TRP A 254 -13.56 -2.49 13.88
N ASN A 255 -14.43 -3.50 14.00
CA ASN A 255 -14.22 -4.70 14.81
C ASN A 255 -13.62 -5.87 14.03
N GLY A 256 -13.23 -5.64 12.77
CA GLY A 256 -12.67 -6.66 11.93
C GLY A 256 -12.42 -6.21 10.50
N LYS A 257 -11.15 -6.02 10.16
CA LYS A 257 -10.68 -5.91 8.78
C LYS A 257 -11.04 -7.17 7.99
N ALA A 258 -11.28 -7.02 6.69
CA ALA A 258 -11.60 -8.12 5.80
C ALA A 258 -10.37 -9.00 5.60
N ASN A 259 -10.53 -10.30 5.79
CA ASN A 259 -9.47 -11.28 5.54
C ASN A 259 -9.36 -11.55 4.03
N ARG A 260 -8.17 -11.40 3.46
CA ARG A 260 -7.88 -11.61 2.03
C ARG A 260 -6.83 -12.71 1.85
N ASP A 261 -7.08 -13.58 0.87
CA ASP A 261 -6.12 -14.59 0.38
C ASP A 261 -6.06 -14.41 -1.14
N GLU A 262 -5.01 -13.73 -1.61
CA GLU A 262 -4.92 -13.25 -3.00
C GLU A 262 -3.59 -13.68 -3.65
N PRO A 263 -3.57 -13.91 -4.97
CA PRO A 263 -2.33 -14.12 -5.69
C PRO A 263 -1.48 -12.84 -5.69
N VAL A 264 -0.16 -12.97 -5.67
CA VAL A 264 0.76 -11.82 -5.80
C VAL A 264 1.21 -11.69 -7.24
N SER A 265 0.93 -10.56 -7.86
CA SER A 265 1.16 -10.28 -9.28
C SER A 265 2.53 -9.66 -9.52
N ASN A 266 3.18 -10.06 -10.63
CA ASN A 266 4.40 -9.41 -11.13
C ASN A 266 5.57 -9.33 -10.12
N ALA A 267 5.63 -10.20 -9.12
CA ALA A 267 6.78 -10.27 -8.22
C ALA A 267 7.97 -10.90 -8.94
N ASN A 268 9.15 -10.30 -8.82
CA ASN A 268 10.41 -10.87 -9.30
C ASN A 268 10.68 -12.17 -8.53
N ILE A 269 11.05 -13.21 -9.28
CA ILE A 269 11.34 -14.54 -8.72
C ILE A 269 12.68 -15.07 -9.22
N THR A 270 13.37 -15.78 -8.33
CA THR A 270 14.64 -16.44 -8.63
C THR A 270 14.59 -17.90 -8.18
N LEU A 271 14.88 -18.83 -9.09
CA LEU A 271 15.14 -20.22 -8.76
C LEU A 271 16.62 -20.37 -8.41
N TRP A 272 16.88 -20.70 -7.16
CA TRP A 272 18.22 -21.01 -6.65
C TRP A 272 18.40 -22.52 -6.53
N GLY A 273 19.64 -22.99 -6.62
CA GLY A 273 19.93 -24.38 -6.33
C GLY A 273 21.42 -24.74 -6.26
N LYS A 274 21.66 -26.01 -5.92
CA LYS A 274 22.98 -26.64 -5.86
C LYS A 274 22.97 -27.89 -6.74
N PRO A 275 23.70 -27.91 -7.89
CA PRO A 275 23.78 -29.09 -8.74
C PRO A 275 24.18 -30.37 -8.00
N THR A 276 25.21 -30.28 -7.17
CA THR A 276 25.69 -31.38 -6.32
C THR A 276 25.68 -30.99 -4.84
N ALA A 277 25.71 -31.95 -3.93
CA ALA A 277 25.68 -31.70 -2.49
C ALA A 277 26.81 -30.76 -2.01
N ASN A 278 27.97 -30.84 -2.67
CA ASN A 278 29.17 -30.07 -2.33
C ASN A 278 29.33 -28.78 -3.17
N SER A 279 28.42 -28.52 -4.12
CA SER A 279 28.48 -27.31 -4.94
C SER A 279 27.99 -26.07 -4.18
N ALA A 280 28.50 -24.90 -4.60
CA ALA A 280 27.98 -23.62 -4.15
C ALA A 280 26.54 -23.41 -4.64
N THR A 281 25.79 -22.59 -3.91
CA THR A 281 24.48 -22.11 -4.38
C THR A 281 24.66 -21.27 -5.62
N GLN A 282 23.88 -21.54 -6.66
CA GLN A 282 23.85 -20.77 -7.88
C GLN A 282 22.42 -20.43 -8.31
N LYS A 283 22.30 -19.37 -9.09
CA LYS A 283 21.05 -18.97 -9.74
C LYS A 283 20.81 -19.86 -10.95
N LEU A 284 19.67 -20.53 -10.99
CA LEU A 284 19.30 -21.47 -12.06
C LEU A 284 18.38 -20.83 -13.10
N ALA A 285 17.42 -20.03 -12.65
CA ALA A 285 16.47 -19.30 -13.51
C ALA A 285 15.92 -18.07 -12.79
N THR A 286 15.37 -17.12 -13.55
CA THR A 286 14.64 -15.96 -13.05
C THR A 286 13.36 -15.76 -13.84
N GLY A 287 12.38 -15.08 -13.26
CA GLY A 287 11.14 -14.72 -13.93
C GLY A 287 10.33 -13.75 -13.09
N MET A 288 9.03 -13.70 -13.35
CA MET A 288 8.05 -12.98 -12.54
C MET A 288 6.84 -13.87 -12.30
N THR A 289 6.09 -13.61 -11.22
CA THR A 289 4.74 -14.19 -11.07
C THR A 289 3.78 -13.59 -12.09
N GLY A 290 2.80 -14.37 -12.53
CA GLY A 290 1.79 -13.97 -13.49
C GLY A 290 0.91 -12.84 -12.96
N ASN A 291 0.56 -11.91 -13.85
CA ASN A 291 -0.31 -10.79 -13.51
C ASN A 291 -1.75 -11.27 -13.25
N GLY A 292 -2.26 -11.01 -12.04
CA GLY A 292 -3.61 -11.36 -11.62
C GLY A 292 -3.83 -12.81 -11.19
N ASP A 293 -2.87 -13.71 -11.40
CA ASP A 293 -2.99 -15.13 -11.01
C ASP A 293 -1.85 -15.65 -10.14
N GLY A 294 -0.74 -14.91 -10.01
CA GLY A 294 0.40 -15.23 -9.16
C GLY A 294 1.14 -16.50 -9.58
N ARG A 295 0.82 -17.08 -10.73
CA ARG A 295 1.42 -18.33 -11.20
C ARG A 295 2.87 -18.10 -11.63
N PHE A 296 3.72 -19.10 -11.44
CA PHE A 296 5.07 -19.08 -11.97
C PHE A 296 5.47 -20.44 -12.52
N ASN A 297 6.42 -20.42 -13.47
CA ASN A 297 7.05 -21.61 -14.02
C ASN A 297 8.50 -21.28 -14.39
N LEU A 298 9.46 -21.75 -13.60
CA LEU A 298 10.88 -21.50 -13.76
C LEU A 298 11.59 -22.78 -14.22
N CYS A 299 12.16 -22.76 -15.42
CA CYS A 299 12.80 -23.91 -16.02
C CYS A 299 14.32 -23.71 -16.14
N TYR A 300 15.08 -24.76 -15.87
CA TYR A 300 16.53 -24.79 -16.05
C TYR A 300 16.96 -26.13 -16.64
N THR A 301 18.17 -26.17 -17.20
CA THR A 301 18.77 -27.40 -17.72
C THR A 301 19.79 -27.91 -16.69
N PRO A 302 19.55 -29.06 -16.03
CA PRO A 302 20.49 -29.62 -15.07
C PRO A 302 21.83 -29.97 -15.72
N THR A 303 22.93 -29.73 -14.99
CA THR A 303 24.29 -30.17 -15.37
C THR A 303 24.62 -31.59 -14.87
N THR A 304 23.78 -32.13 -13.99
CA THR A 304 23.83 -33.48 -13.43
C THR A 304 22.47 -34.15 -13.59
N SER A 305 22.40 -35.48 -13.46
CA SER A 305 21.11 -36.20 -13.53
C SER A 305 20.13 -35.84 -12.42
N VAL A 306 20.63 -35.28 -11.32
CA VAL A 306 19.88 -34.84 -10.15
C VAL A 306 20.47 -33.52 -9.66
N THR A 307 19.63 -32.53 -9.39
CA THR A 307 20.00 -31.31 -8.66
C THR A 307 19.81 -31.56 -7.17
N SER A 308 20.90 -31.47 -6.41
CA SER A 308 20.90 -31.81 -4.98
C SER A 308 19.93 -31.00 -4.16
N LYS A 309 19.83 -29.67 -4.39
CA LYS A 309 18.87 -28.79 -3.70
C LYS A 309 18.35 -27.69 -4.62
N LEU A 310 17.08 -27.32 -4.47
CA LEU A 310 16.50 -26.13 -5.11
C LEU A 310 15.47 -25.42 -4.23
N TRP A 311 15.26 -24.13 -4.45
CA TRP A 311 14.18 -23.35 -3.83
C TRP A 311 13.88 -22.11 -4.68
N VAL A 312 12.66 -21.57 -4.55
CA VAL A 312 12.26 -20.33 -5.22
C VAL A 312 12.27 -19.20 -4.19
N GLU A 313 12.89 -18.08 -4.55
CA GLU A 313 12.84 -16.82 -3.80
C GLU A 313 11.98 -15.81 -4.55
N PHE A 314 11.07 -15.16 -3.83
CA PHE A 314 10.19 -14.08 -4.29
C PHE A 314 10.64 -12.77 -3.66
N GLN A 315 10.65 -11.69 -4.43
CA GLN A 315 11.04 -10.35 -3.97
C GLN A 315 9.94 -9.32 -4.24
N THR A 316 9.75 -8.36 -3.34
CA THR A 316 8.79 -7.24 -3.48
C THR A 316 9.27 -6.19 -4.50
N GLN A 317 9.54 -6.65 -5.71
CA GLN A 317 9.98 -5.84 -6.84
C GLN A 317 9.32 -6.37 -8.12
N ALA A 318 8.81 -5.47 -8.96
CA ALA A 318 8.27 -5.81 -10.26
C ALA A 318 9.14 -5.24 -11.37
N GLY A 319 10.00 -6.09 -11.93
CA GLY A 319 11.02 -5.67 -12.89
C GLY A 319 11.85 -4.51 -12.32
N GLY A 320 11.74 -3.35 -12.96
CA GLY A 320 12.30 -2.09 -12.46
C GLY A 320 11.26 -0.98 -12.26
N MET A 321 9.97 -1.32 -12.20
CA MET A 321 8.88 -0.32 -12.20
C MET A 321 8.36 0.02 -10.81
N TRP A 322 8.26 -0.95 -9.89
CA TRP A 322 7.95 -0.64 -8.50
C TRP A 322 8.54 -1.63 -7.53
N SER A 323 8.63 -1.21 -6.27
CA SER A 323 9.15 -2.04 -5.18
C SER A 323 8.61 -1.61 -3.83
N VAL A 324 8.62 -2.55 -2.88
CA VAL A 324 8.46 -2.27 -1.45
C VAL A 324 9.75 -2.64 -0.73
N VAL A 325 10.28 -1.74 0.08
CA VAL A 325 11.55 -1.88 0.80
C VAL A 325 11.37 -1.62 2.30
N ASP A 326 12.26 -2.18 3.12
CA ASP A 326 12.35 -1.90 4.55
C ASP A 326 12.96 -0.51 4.83
N GLY A 327 13.05 -0.11 6.11
CA GLY A 327 13.66 1.15 6.53
C GLY A 327 15.16 1.30 6.20
N ASN A 328 15.84 0.24 5.74
CA ASN A 328 17.22 0.28 5.24
C ASN A 328 17.29 0.25 3.70
N GLY A 329 16.14 0.34 3.01
CA GLY A 329 16.05 0.27 1.56
C GLY A 329 16.22 -1.15 0.99
N ARG A 330 16.07 -2.21 1.79
CA ARG A 330 16.19 -3.60 1.34
C ARG A 330 14.84 -4.15 0.93
N LEU A 331 14.81 -4.89 -0.19
CA LEU A 331 13.62 -5.62 -0.63
C LEU A 331 13.23 -6.69 0.39
N TYR A 332 11.92 -6.86 0.57
CA TYR A 332 11.40 -8.02 1.26
C TYR A 332 11.55 -9.26 0.38
N SER A 333 11.86 -10.38 1.01
CA SER A 333 11.97 -11.67 0.34
C SER A 333 11.32 -12.79 1.12
N THR A 334 10.66 -13.69 0.39
CA THR A 334 10.13 -14.96 0.89
C THR A 334 10.74 -16.08 0.06
N ALA A 335 11.21 -17.15 0.70
CA ALA A 335 11.73 -18.33 0.01
C ALA A 335 10.88 -19.57 0.33
N THR A 336 10.75 -20.47 -0.64
CA THR A 336 10.13 -21.78 -0.43
C THR A 336 11.00 -22.67 0.43
N TYR A 337 10.42 -23.74 0.98
CA TYR A 337 11.22 -24.85 1.48
C TYR A 337 12.09 -25.42 0.36
N SER A 338 13.33 -25.79 0.72
CA SER A 338 14.23 -26.44 -0.21
C SER A 338 13.72 -27.82 -0.59
N GLN A 339 13.76 -28.13 -1.87
CA GLN A 339 13.48 -29.45 -2.42
C GLN A 339 14.81 -30.15 -2.67
N ASP A 340 14.96 -31.37 -2.16
CA ASP A 340 16.17 -32.15 -2.28
C ASP A 340 16.08 -33.14 -3.46
N ASN A 341 17.22 -33.43 -4.08
CA ASN A 341 17.40 -34.49 -5.08
C ASN A 341 16.38 -34.45 -6.25
N VAL A 342 16.25 -33.28 -6.88
CA VAL A 342 15.26 -33.06 -7.96
C VAL A 342 15.82 -33.49 -9.32
N SER A 343 15.12 -34.40 -9.99
CA SER A 343 15.50 -34.96 -11.31
C SER A 343 14.45 -34.73 -12.41
N ARG A 344 13.28 -34.19 -12.06
CA ARG A 344 12.17 -33.90 -12.97
C ARG A 344 11.41 -32.66 -12.53
N GLY A 345 10.53 -32.16 -13.38
CA GLY A 345 9.68 -31.01 -13.03
C GLY A 345 8.84 -31.27 -11.78
N ILE A 346 8.67 -30.23 -10.96
CA ILE A 346 7.89 -30.26 -9.72
C ILE A 346 6.95 -29.07 -9.64
N SER A 347 5.78 -29.28 -9.01
CA SER A 347 4.86 -28.21 -8.66
C SER A 347 4.85 -28.03 -7.14
N LEU A 348 5.04 -26.80 -6.69
CA LEU A 348 5.02 -26.41 -5.28
C LEU A 348 3.61 -26.10 -4.78
N GLY A 349 2.59 -26.13 -5.65
CA GLY A 349 1.24 -25.72 -5.31
C GLY A 349 1.18 -24.24 -4.92
N ASN A 350 0.44 -23.92 -3.86
CA ASN A 350 0.38 -22.58 -3.30
C ASN A 350 1.56 -22.35 -2.35
N VAL A 351 2.34 -21.30 -2.64
CA VAL A 351 3.37 -20.77 -1.76
C VAL A 351 2.87 -19.46 -1.19
N TYR A 352 3.01 -19.27 0.12
CA TYR A 352 2.53 -18.07 0.80
C TYR A 352 3.68 -17.15 1.22
N ALA A 353 3.43 -15.85 1.13
CA ALA A 353 4.23 -14.82 1.78
C ALA A 353 4.35 -15.08 3.29
N ASN A 354 5.48 -14.69 3.87
CA ASN A 354 5.66 -14.71 5.31
C ASN A 354 4.63 -13.75 5.97
N SER A 355 3.94 -14.22 7.01
CA SER A 355 2.92 -13.41 7.71
C SER A 355 3.47 -12.12 8.31
N GLY A 356 4.76 -12.08 8.69
CA GLY A 356 5.40 -10.85 9.18
C GLY A 356 5.74 -9.84 8.07
N GLN A 357 5.56 -10.21 6.81
CA GLN A 357 5.78 -9.37 5.62
C GLN A 357 4.48 -9.15 4.83
N SER A 358 3.34 -9.66 5.28
CA SER A 358 2.11 -9.69 4.47
C SER A 358 1.65 -8.30 4.04
N ARG A 359 1.84 -7.29 4.90
CA ARG A 359 1.61 -5.87 4.59
C ARG A 359 2.49 -5.32 3.48
N ALA A 360 3.79 -5.64 3.50
CA ALA A 360 4.70 -5.26 2.41
C ALA A 360 4.25 -5.89 1.07
N TRP A 361 3.83 -7.16 1.09
CA TRP A 361 3.29 -7.83 -0.09
C TRP A 361 1.93 -7.29 -0.53
N HIS A 362 1.10 -6.81 0.40
CA HIS A 362 -0.17 -6.16 0.09
C HIS A 362 0.07 -4.82 -0.59
N ALA A 363 0.89 -3.93 -0.02
CA ALA A 363 1.27 -2.67 -0.67
C ALA A 363 1.90 -2.89 -2.06
N PHE A 364 2.72 -3.94 -2.21
CA PHE A 364 3.33 -4.30 -3.47
C PHE A 364 2.30 -4.65 -4.56
N ASP A 365 1.28 -5.46 -4.24
CA ASP A 365 0.23 -5.83 -5.19
C ASP A 365 -0.77 -4.68 -5.42
N THR A 366 -0.98 -3.83 -4.41
CA THR A 366 -1.75 -2.59 -4.55
C THR A 366 -1.13 -1.65 -5.58
N LEU A 367 0.20 -1.50 -5.61
CA LEU A 367 0.88 -0.77 -6.69
C LEU A 367 0.71 -1.43 -8.06
N ASN A 368 0.56 -2.75 -8.14
CA ASN A 368 0.26 -3.43 -9.40
C ASN A 368 -1.11 -3.00 -9.95
N LYS A 369 -2.13 -2.81 -9.09
CA LYS A 369 -3.45 -2.32 -9.49
C LYS A 369 -3.36 -0.93 -10.12
N LEU A 370 -2.64 0.00 -9.47
CA LEU A 370 -2.37 1.32 -10.04
C LEU A 370 -1.52 1.23 -11.32
N TRP A 371 -0.51 0.37 -11.39
CA TRP A 371 0.33 0.25 -12.58
C TRP A 371 -0.50 -0.02 -13.83
N TRP A 372 -1.43 -0.98 -13.78
CA TRP A 372 -2.28 -1.30 -14.93
C TRP A 372 -3.37 -0.26 -15.19
N ASN A 373 -3.65 0.59 -14.21
CA ASN A 373 -4.54 1.73 -14.33
C ASN A 373 -3.78 3.03 -13.99
N ARG A 374 -2.71 3.35 -14.71
CA ARG A 374 -1.90 4.58 -14.49
C ARG A 374 -2.17 5.70 -15.49
N GLY A 375 -2.99 5.42 -16.50
CA GLY A 375 -3.31 6.39 -17.55
C GLY A 375 -2.12 6.82 -18.43
N SER A 376 -1.11 5.94 -18.62
CA SER A 376 0.03 6.16 -19.51
C SER A 376 -0.01 5.25 -20.74
N THR A 377 0.48 5.74 -21.88
CA THR A 377 0.64 4.97 -23.12
C THR A 377 2.07 4.46 -23.34
N THR A 378 3.00 4.79 -22.44
CA THR A 378 4.41 4.35 -22.49
C THR A 378 4.66 3.16 -21.58
N ASN A 379 5.85 2.57 -21.68
CA ASN A 379 6.29 1.52 -20.75
C ASN A 379 6.75 2.06 -19.38
N CYS A 380 6.56 3.35 -19.10
CA CYS A 380 6.87 4.01 -17.83
C CYS A 380 5.61 4.39 -17.06
N TRP A 381 5.78 4.88 -15.83
CA TRP A 381 4.69 5.39 -15.00
C TRP A 381 3.93 6.54 -15.65
N ALA A 382 4.67 7.46 -16.30
CA ALA A 382 4.11 8.63 -16.97
C ALA A 382 4.74 8.85 -18.36
N GLY A 383 4.02 9.55 -19.23
CA GLY A 383 4.49 9.91 -20.58
C GLY A 383 5.57 11.00 -20.62
N SER A 384 5.80 11.69 -19.49
CA SER A 384 6.90 12.64 -19.28
C SER A 384 8.27 11.95 -19.22
N GLN A 385 8.28 10.63 -18.97
CA GLN A 385 9.49 9.82 -18.91
C GLN A 385 9.80 9.26 -20.30
N SER A 386 11.07 9.28 -20.70
CA SER A 386 11.51 8.67 -21.96
C SER A 386 11.59 7.14 -21.83
N ASP A 387 11.20 6.42 -22.88
CA ASP A 387 11.35 4.97 -22.96
C ASP A 387 12.78 4.53 -22.64
N GLY A 388 12.93 3.53 -21.76
CA GLY A 388 14.22 3.06 -21.27
C GLY A 388 14.85 3.89 -20.14
N ARG A 389 14.20 4.97 -19.69
CA ARG A 389 14.58 5.75 -18.49
C ARG A 389 13.42 5.91 -17.51
N CYS A 390 12.61 4.87 -17.37
CA CYS A 390 11.55 4.86 -16.36
C CYS A 390 12.17 4.87 -14.96
N THR A 391 11.68 5.75 -14.08
CA THR A 391 12.00 5.74 -12.66
C THR A 391 10.92 5.00 -11.89
N PRO A 392 11.27 4.15 -10.91
CA PRO A 392 10.29 3.37 -10.17
C PRO A 392 9.46 4.21 -9.21
N ILE A 393 8.34 3.65 -8.76
CA ILE A 393 7.69 4.05 -7.51
C ILE A 393 8.14 3.08 -6.43
N THR A 394 8.69 3.61 -5.34
CA THR A 394 9.18 2.81 -4.21
C THR A 394 8.42 3.16 -2.95
N VAL A 395 7.85 2.14 -2.30
CA VAL A 395 7.26 2.25 -0.96
C VAL A 395 8.29 1.78 0.06
N GLN A 396 8.56 2.61 1.05
CA GLN A 396 9.29 2.28 2.26
C GLN A 396 8.28 2.01 3.38
N TRP A 397 8.31 0.80 3.90
CA TRP A 397 7.47 0.39 5.01
C TRP A 397 8.24 -0.61 5.86
N TYR A 398 7.98 -0.65 7.16
CA TYR A 398 8.46 -1.71 8.03
C TYR A 398 7.50 -1.91 9.20
N PRO A 399 7.48 -3.11 9.80
CA PRO A 399 6.65 -3.37 10.97
C PRO A 399 6.93 -2.40 12.12
N GLY A 400 5.88 -1.82 12.68
CA GLY A 400 5.97 -0.79 13.71
C GLY A 400 6.48 0.56 13.18
N SER A 401 6.36 0.83 11.87
CA SER A 401 6.74 2.11 11.26
C SER A 401 6.09 3.30 11.98
N THR A 402 6.94 4.28 12.30
CA THR A 402 6.59 5.53 12.98
C THR A 402 6.94 6.75 12.15
N ASP A 403 7.27 6.60 10.88
CA ASP A 403 7.67 7.73 10.03
C ASP A 403 6.45 8.58 9.63
N GLY A 404 5.28 7.96 9.53
CA GLY A 404 4.05 8.54 9.00
C GLY A 404 3.73 8.02 7.61
N THR A 405 2.65 8.56 7.03
CA THR A 405 2.23 8.26 5.66
C THR A 405 2.27 9.53 4.84
N TYR A 406 3.13 9.52 3.83
CA TYR A 406 3.44 10.67 2.96
C TYR A 406 4.34 10.25 1.78
N TRP A 407 4.43 11.10 0.77
CA TRP A 407 5.45 11.04 -0.28
C TRP A 407 6.24 12.35 -0.38
N THR A 408 7.54 12.28 -0.71
CA THR A 408 8.35 13.49 -0.96
C THR A 408 9.08 13.44 -2.28
N THR A 409 9.23 14.62 -2.89
CA THR A 409 10.01 14.82 -4.12
C THR A 409 11.51 14.59 -3.92
N SER A 410 12.06 14.87 -2.73
CA SER A 410 13.50 14.78 -2.47
C SER A 410 14.00 13.33 -2.41
N GLU A 411 13.19 12.44 -1.86
CA GLU A 411 13.53 11.02 -1.78
C GLU A 411 12.91 10.20 -2.91
N ASP A 412 11.83 10.71 -3.51
CA ASP A 412 11.03 10.00 -4.50
C ASP A 412 10.56 8.63 -3.99
N LYS A 413 10.16 8.62 -2.72
CA LYS A 413 9.69 7.45 -1.97
C LYS A 413 8.41 7.77 -1.23
N ILE A 414 7.55 6.76 -1.18
CA ILE A 414 6.35 6.73 -0.34
C ILE A 414 6.77 6.14 0.99
N HIS A 415 6.43 6.79 2.09
CA HIS A 415 6.52 6.25 3.44
C HIS A 415 5.14 5.87 3.90
N LEU A 416 5.00 4.72 4.57
CA LEU A 416 3.73 4.27 5.15
C LEU A 416 3.90 3.99 6.65
N ALA A 417 2.89 4.39 7.44
CA ALA A 417 2.75 3.98 8.83
C ALA A 417 2.50 2.46 8.94
N ASP A 418 2.64 1.89 10.14
CA ASP A 418 2.61 0.43 10.34
C ASP A 418 1.39 -0.25 9.71
N ASN A 419 0.18 0.29 9.91
CA ASN A 419 -1.07 -0.31 9.43
C ASN A 419 -1.56 0.22 8.08
N ASP A 420 -0.96 1.25 7.50
CA ASP A 420 -1.47 1.86 6.28
C ASP A 420 -1.37 0.98 5.01
N PRO A 421 -0.44 0.00 4.91
CA PRO A 421 -0.56 -1.03 3.89
C PRO A 421 -1.84 -1.86 4.01
N ASP A 422 -2.55 -1.88 5.14
CA ASP A 422 -3.85 -2.57 5.23
C ASP A 422 -4.94 -1.83 4.43
N SER A 423 -4.73 -0.56 4.02
CA SER A 423 -5.61 0.15 3.10
C SER A 423 -4.99 0.29 1.71
N GLU A 424 -5.71 -0.24 0.73
CA GLU A 424 -5.41 -0.04 -0.68
C GLU A 424 -5.56 1.43 -1.09
N HIS A 425 -6.60 2.11 -0.58
CA HIS A 425 -6.85 3.53 -0.88
C HIS A 425 -5.74 4.44 -0.36
N THR A 426 -5.29 4.24 0.88
CA THR A 426 -4.17 5.01 1.44
C THR A 426 -2.88 4.74 0.66
N THR A 427 -2.58 3.48 0.37
CA THR A 427 -1.37 3.14 -0.42
C THR A 427 -1.39 3.76 -1.82
N VAL A 428 -2.54 3.75 -2.51
CA VAL A 428 -2.67 4.36 -3.85
C VAL A 428 -2.75 5.88 -3.80
N HIS A 429 -3.28 6.47 -2.73
CA HIS A 429 -3.26 7.91 -2.52
C HIS A 429 -1.80 8.42 -2.54
N GLU A 430 -0.93 7.82 -1.74
CA GLU A 430 0.50 8.16 -1.75
C GLU A 430 1.17 7.89 -3.11
N ALA A 431 0.79 6.78 -3.75
CA ALA A 431 1.25 6.49 -5.09
C ALA A 431 0.72 7.49 -6.13
N GLY A 432 -0.40 8.15 -5.86
CA GLY A 432 -0.96 9.27 -6.62
C GLY A 432 -0.06 10.50 -6.55
N HIS A 433 0.48 10.84 -5.37
CA HIS A 433 1.50 11.88 -5.26
C HIS A 433 2.76 11.52 -6.06
N ALA A 434 3.26 10.30 -5.90
CA ALA A 434 4.40 9.81 -6.68
C ALA A 434 4.14 9.85 -8.20
N LEU A 435 2.94 9.47 -8.62
CA LEU A 435 2.50 9.53 -10.02
C LEU A 435 2.43 10.97 -10.53
N MET A 436 1.89 11.91 -9.75
CA MET A 436 1.91 13.34 -10.10
C MET A 436 3.34 13.84 -10.21
N GLY A 437 4.25 13.45 -9.31
CA GLY A 437 5.68 13.75 -9.40
C GLY A 437 6.30 13.21 -10.69
N LYS A 438 5.93 11.99 -11.12
CA LYS A 438 6.37 11.48 -12.43
C LYS A 438 5.79 12.29 -13.57
N LEU A 439 4.48 12.55 -13.59
CA LEU A 439 3.81 13.37 -14.61
C LEU A 439 4.51 14.73 -14.74
N TYR A 440 4.84 15.37 -13.63
CA TYR A 440 5.51 16.66 -13.60
C TYR A 440 7.03 16.61 -13.76
N ASN A 441 7.59 15.44 -14.12
CA ASN A 441 9.03 15.26 -14.33
C ASN A 441 9.86 15.74 -13.11
N GLY A 442 9.37 15.45 -11.90
CA GLY A 442 9.98 15.81 -10.62
C GLY A 442 9.66 17.23 -10.12
N TRP A 443 8.96 18.06 -10.90
CA TRP A 443 8.44 19.33 -10.39
C TRP A 443 7.25 19.10 -9.45
N TRP A 444 7.12 19.93 -8.42
CA TRP A 444 6.01 19.87 -7.47
C TRP A 444 5.53 21.27 -7.11
N PRO A 445 4.20 21.47 -6.99
CA PRO A 445 3.65 22.76 -6.63
C PRO A 445 4.03 23.17 -5.20
N ASN A 446 4.13 24.47 -4.96
CA ASN A 446 4.30 24.99 -3.60
C ASN A 446 2.99 24.83 -2.81
N VAL A 447 2.90 23.77 -2.01
CA VAL A 447 1.71 23.46 -1.20
C VAL A 447 1.73 24.28 0.09
N THR A 448 0.63 24.98 0.36
CA THR A 448 0.47 25.83 1.55
C THR A 448 -0.72 25.39 2.40
N ASN A 449 -0.66 25.64 3.72
CA ASN A 449 -1.75 25.41 4.68
C ASN A 449 -2.40 24.01 4.61
N CYS A 450 -1.62 22.96 4.31
CA CYS A 450 -2.12 21.59 4.23
C CYS A 450 -2.06 20.84 5.57
N SER A 451 -1.48 21.46 6.59
CA SER A 451 -1.45 20.94 7.96
C SER A 451 -2.18 21.90 8.92
N PRO A 452 -3.07 21.42 9.80
CA PRO A 452 -3.54 20.03 9.90
C PRO A 452 -4.30 19.57 8.64
N HIS A 453 -4.09 18.31 8.25
CA HIS A 453 -4.60 17.75 7.00
C HIS A 453 -6.03 17.23 7.13
N TYR A 454 -6.89 17.50 6.13
CA TYR A 454 -8.30 17.11 6.14
C TYR A 454 -8.82 16.84 4.72
N VAL A 455 -9.39 15.64 4.55
CA VAL A 455 -10.03 15.27 3.27
C VAL A 455 -11.31 16.04 2.97
N ASN A 456 -12.06 16.44 4.01
CA ASN A 456 -13.39 17.05 3.89
C ASN A 456 -13.45 18.54 4.26
N ARG A 457 -12.32 19.18 4.57
CA ARG A 457 -12.28 20.60 4.93
C ARG A 457 -11.47 21.41 3.92
N ALA A 458 -11.78 22.70 3.85
CA ALA A 458 -11.00 23.62 3.04
C ALA A 458 -9.66 23.92 3.73
N SER A 459 -8.58 23.80 2.97
CA SER A 459 -7.21 24.07 3.40
C SER A 459 -6.62 25.22 2.57
N SER A 460 -6.06 24.91 1.40
CA SER A 460 -5.68 25.87 0.37
C SER A 460 -5.97 25.27 -1.00
N THR A 461 -6.00 26.10 -2.04
CA THR A 461 -6.19 25.60 -3.42
C THR A 461 -5.03 24.72 -3.91
N SER A 462 -3.81 24.93 -3.40
CA SER A 462 -2.65 24.06 -3.67
C SER A 462 -2.73 22.70 -2.98
N CYS A 463 -3.22 22.68 -1.74
CA CYS A 463 -3.45 21.45 -0.97
C CYS A 463 -4.63 20.67 -1.59
N GLY A 464 -5.78 21.32 -1.78
CA GLY A 464 -6.93 20.72 -2.44
C GLY A 464 -6.62 20.14 -3.83
N TRP A 465 -5.68 20.74 -4.56
CA TRP A 465 -5.21 20.19 -5.84
C TRP A 465 -4.35 18.93 -5.71
N THR A 466 -3.31 18.98 -4.88
CA THR A 466 -2.33 17.87 -4.74
C THR A 466 -2.97 16.66 -4.07
N GLU A 467 -3.64 16.87 -2.95
CA GLU A 467 -4.38 15.85 -2.20
C GLU A 467 -5.60 15.36 -2.99
N GLY A 468 -6.32 16.29 -3.64
CA GLY A 468 -7.50 15.95 -4.44
C GLY A 468 -7.15 15.08 -5.63
N PHE A 469 -6.00 15.32 -6.27
CA PHE A 469 -5.48 14.45 -7.31
C PHE A 469 -5.13 13.05 -6.76
N ALA A 470 -4.43 12.97 -5.63
CA ALA A 470 -4.07 11.70 -5.00
C ALA A 470 -5.31 10.84 -4.67
N ASN A 471 -6.35 11.46 -4.11
CA ASN A 471 -7.65 10.80 -3.92
C ASN A 471 -8.34 10.41 -5.22
N ALA A 472 -8.32 11.28 -6.24
CA ALA A 472 -8.91 10.92 -7.53
C ALA A 472 -8.21 9.70 -8.15
N VAL A 473 -6.89 9.57 -7.99
CA VAL A 473 -6.11 8.41 -8.44
C VAL A 473 -6.56 7.14 -7.72
N SER A 474 -6.70 7.16 -6.39
CA SER A 474 -7.18 6.00 -5.62
C SER A 474 -8.61 5.62 -6.00
N PHE A 475 -9.51 6.61 -6.07
CA PHE A 475 -10.91 6.39 -6.44
C PHE A 475 -11.06 5.87 -7.86
N HIS A 476 -10.25 6.35 -8.81
CA HIS A 476 -10.25 5.85 -10.18
C HIS A 476 -9.71 4.42 -10.26
N THR A 477 -8.70 4.09 -9.46
CA THR A 477 -8.08 2.76 -9.43
C THR A 477 -9.06 1.70 -8.93
N PHE A 478 -9.84 2.01 -7.89
CA PHE A 478 -10.74 1.05 -7.24
C PHE A 478 -12.20 1.19 -7.64
N ASN A 479 -12.57 2.25 -8.38
CA ASN A 479 -13.95 2.59 -8.69
C ASN A 479 -14.82 2.68 -7.42
N ASP A 480 -14.28 3.34 -6.39
CA ASP A 480 -14.89 3.56 -5.08
C ASP A 480 -14.47 4.94 -4.57
N THR A 481 -15.42 5.78 -4.16
CA THR A 481 -15.17 7.11 -3.59
C THR A 481 -15.05 7.09 -2.07
N THR A 482 -15.07 5.90 -1.47
CA THR A 482 -14.84 5.72 -0.05
C THR A 482 -13.35 5.70 0.22
N TYR A 483 -12.88 6.68 0.98
CA TYR A 483 -11.52 6.65 1.47
C TYR A 483 -11.44 5.74 2.70
N TYR A 484 -10.52 4.78 2.67
CA TYR A 484 -10.24 3.88 3.79
C TYR A 484 -8.88 4.23 4.40
N TRP A 485 -8.78 4.12 5.72
CA TRP A 485 -7.51 4.23 6.46
C TRP A 485 -7.06 2.86 6.94
N GLY A 486 -5.76 2.69 7.21
CA GLY A 486 -5.16 1.40 7.61
C GLY A 486 -5.77 0.77 8.87
N ASN A 487 -6.41 1.56 9.74
CA ASN A 487 -7.10 1.07 10.94
C ASN A 487 -8.52 0.52 10.66
N GLY A 488 -8.99 0.54 9.41
CA GLY A 488 -10.33 0.10 9.02
C GLY A 488 -11.42 1.16 9.16
N SER A 489 -11.08 2.38 9.60
CA SER A 489 -12.01 3.51 9.48
C SER A 489 -12.14 3.95 8.03
N SER A 490 -13.26 4.59 7.69
CA SER A 490 -13.56 4.99 6.32
C SER A 490 -14.48 6.20 6.27
N LEU A 491 -14.38 6.98 5.19
CA LEU A 491 -15.26 8.12 4.91
C LEU A 491 -15.63 8.11 3.43
N ASN A 492 -16.92 8.09 3.12
CA ASN A 492 -17.38 8.26 1.74
C ASN A 492 -17.25 9.72 1.33
N LEU A 493 -16.44 9.99 0.30
CA LEU A 493 -16.21 11.33 -0.23
C LEU A 493 -17.07 11.65 -1.45
N ALA A 494 -17.96 10.75 -1.90
CA ALA A 494 -18.98 11.09 -2.88
C ALA A 494 -19.75 12.33 -2.41
N ASN A 495 -19.83 13.34 -3.27
CA ASN A 495 -20.42 14.62 -2.90
C ASN A 495 -21.06 15.34 -4.07
N ASP A 496 -22.01 16.19 -3.73
CA ASP A 496 -22.69 17.14 -4.59
C ASP A 496 -22.92 18.47 -3.84
N ARG A 497 -23.67 19.40 -4.45
CA ARG A 497 -23.95 20.72 -3.88
C ARG A 497 -24.72 20.68 -2.56
N THR A 498 -25.44 19.60 -2.29
CA THR A 498 -26.29 19.43 -1.12
C THR A 498 -25.59 18.68 0.00
N THR A 499 -24.44 18.06 -0.29
CA THR A 499 -23.67 17.27 0.67
C THR A 499 -23.16 18.15 1.79
N THR A 500 -23.61 17.84 3.01
CA THR A 500 -23.18 18.51 4.24
C THR A 500 -21.94 17.84 4.84
N GLY A 501 -21.14 18.58 5.60
CA GLY A 501 -19.93 18.04 6.23
C GLY A 501 -18.71 17.95 5.32
N ILE A 502 -18.81 18.41 4.07
CA ILE A 502 -17.69 18.63 3.14
C ILE A 502 -17.70 20.11 2.75
N ASP A 503 -16.61 20.81 3.05
CA ASP A 503 -16.47 22.24 2.74
C ASP A 503 -16.59 22.51 1.23
N GLN A 504 -16.90 23.75 0.88
CA GLN A 504 -17.12 24.16 -0.50
C GLN A 504 -15.83 24.63 -1.18
N GLY A 505 -15.81 24.55 -2.51
CA GLY A 505 -14.74 25.11 -3.35
C GLY A 505 -13.52 24.21 -3.53
N ASP A 506 -12.58 24.70 -4.34
CA ASP A 506 -11.38 23.97 -4.78
C ASP A 506 -10.23 23.98 -3.77
N ALA A 507 -10.44 24.58 -2.60
CA ALA A 507 -9.55 24.44 -1.45
C ALA A 507 -9.83 23.15 -0.65
N CYS A 508 -10.91 22.42 -0.95
CA CYS A 508 -11.26 21.16 -0.30
C CYS A 508 -10.92 19.97 -1.22
N GLU A 509 -10.06 19.09 -0.72
CA GLU A 509 -9.59 17.87 -1.39
C GLU A 509 -10.72 17.00 -1.94
N ALA A 510 -11.74 16.67 -1.13
CA ALA A 510 -12.87 15.84 -1.59
C ALA A 510 -13.61 16.44 -2.79
N ARG A 511 -13.76 17.78 -2.85
CA ARG A 511 -14.41 18.47 -3.97
C ARG A 511 -13.58 18.34 -5.24
N VAL A 512 -12.27 18.56 -5.14
CA VAL A 512 -11.36 18.42 -6.28
C VAL A 512 -11.31 16.96 -6.75
N ALA A 513 -11.20 16.00 -5.84
CA ALA A 513 -11.07 14.58 -6.15
C ALA A 513 -12.27 14.05 -6.97
N THR A 514 -13.48 14.31 -6.47
CA THR A 514 -14.71 13.87 -7.13
C THR A 514 -15.00 14.66 -8.41
N ALA A 515 -14.68 15.96 -8.46
CA ALA A 515 -14.77 16.73 -9.70
C ALA A 515 -13.82 16.18 -10.77
N LEU A 516 -12.60 15.76 -10.41
CA LEU A 516 -11.67 15.12 -11.36
C LEU A 516 -12.24 13.82 -11.93
N LEU A 517 -12.79 12.94 -11.09
CA LEU A 517 -13.43 11.70 -11.55
C LEU A 517 -14.56 11.96 -12.55
N ASP A 518 -15.43 12.93 -12.24
CA ASP A 518 -16.54 13.30 -13.11
C ASP A 518 -16.07 13.96 -14.40
N LEU A 519 -15.03 14.80 -14.35
CA LEU A 519 -14.42 15.34 -15.57
C LEU A 519 -13.86 14.21 -16.46
N TRP A 520 -13.10 13.30 -15.86
CA TRP A 520 -12.48 12.18 -16.57
C TRP A 520 -13.52 11.28 -17.22
N SER A 521 -14.58 10.92 -16.50
CA SER A 521 -15.61 9.99 -16.97
C SER A 521 -16.64 10.63 -17.91
N GLN A 522 -16.99 11.90 -17.72
CA GLN A 522 -18.13 12.51 -18.44
C GLN A 522 -17.73 13.40 -19.62
N VAL A 523 -16.55 14.03 -19.60
CA VAL A 523 -16.16 15.01 -20.63
C VAL A 523 -14.77 14.79 -21.24
N ASP A 524 -13.84 14.14 -20.54
CA ASP A 524 -12.48 13.93 -21.08
C ASP A 524 -12.39 12.68 -21.96
N GLY A 525 -13.32 11.73 -21.82
CA GLY A 525 -13.23 10.42 -22.48
C GLY A 525 -12.21 9.50 -21.82
N GLY A 526 -12.04 9.63 -20.51
CA GLY A 526 -11.04 8.97 -19.68
C GLY A 526 -9.91 9.89 -19.24
N TRP A 527 -9.27 9.54 -18.13
CA TRP A 527 -8.21 10.35 -17.53
C TRP A 527 -6.86 10.32 -18.28
N THR A 528 -6.66 9.41 -19.23
CA THR A 528 -5.40 9.32 -20.02
C THR A 528 -5.10 10.62 -20.77
N ARG A 529 -6.13 11.33 -21.26
CA ARG A 529 -5.92 12.63 -21.92
C ARG A 529 -5.49 13.71 -20.92
N SER A 530 -6.05 13.69 -19.72
CA SER A 530 -5.65 14.57 -18.61
C SER A 530 -4.22 14.29 -18.17
N ASN A 531 -3.84 13.02 -18.00
CA ASN A 531 -2.46 12.62 -17.68
C ASN A 531 -1.48 12.99 -18.81
N THR A 532 -1.90 12.88 -20.08
CA THR A 532 -1.08 13.32 -21.22
C THR A 532 -0.81 14.83 -21.18
N MET A 533 -1.80 15.64 -20.81
CA MET A 533 -1.60 17.08 -20.58
C MET A 533 -0.68 17.32 -19.38
N MET A 534 -0.94 16.69 -18.24
CA MET A 534 -0.14 16.86 -17.02
C MET A 534 1.32 16.45 -17.23
N SER A 535 1.59 15.53 -18.16
CA SER A 535 2.95 15.14 -18.54
C SER A 535 3.75 16.23 -19.29
N LYS A 536 3.08 17.27 -19.79
CA LYS A 536 3.65 18.33 -20.64
C LYS A 536 3.54 19.72 -20.01
N THR A 537 2.52 19.96 -19.21
CA THR A 537 2.29 21.21 -18.49
C THR A 537 2.02 20.89 -17.03
N TRP A 538 2.69 21.58 -16.11
CA TRP A 538 2.61 21.32 -14.68
C TRP A 538 1.71 22.34 -13.99
N GLN A 539 0.80 21.89 -13.14
CA GLN A 539 -0.22 22.73 -12.50
C GLN A 539 0.07 22.99 -11.03
N SER A 540 -0.08 24.24 -10.60
CA SER A 540 0.00 24.67 -9.21
C SER A 540 -1.32 24.59 -8.46
N SER A 541 -2.44 24.54 -9.17
CA SER A 541 -3.79 24.50 -8.58
C SER A 541 -4.82 23.89 -9.53
N PHE A 542 -5.97 23.47 -8.99
CA PHE A 542 -7.09 22.99 -9.80
C PHE A 542 -7.68 24.08 -10.72
N ARG A 543 -7.61 25.35 -10.30
CA ARG A 543 -8.03 26.49 -11.12
C ARG A 543 -7.17 26.64 -12.37
N GLU A 544 -5.84 26.52 -12.23
CA GLU A 544 -4.89 26.56 -13.35
C GLU A 544 -5.09 25.38 -14.30
N TYR A 545 -5.20 24.16 -13.74
CA TYR A 545 -5.59 22.96 -14.48
C TYR A 545 -6.84 23.23 -15.32
N PHE A 546 -7.89 23.77 -14.70
CA PHE A 546 -9.18 23.89 -15.37
C PHE A 546 -9.26 25.02 -16.39
N LEU A 547 -8.81 26.22 -16.03
CA LEU A 547 -8.99 27.43 -16.85
C LEU A 547 -7.90 27.64 -17.90
N THR A 548 -6.68 27.20 -17.63
CA THR A 548 -5.52 27.50 -18.48
C THR A 548 -5.12 26.29 -19.30
N ASP A 549 -4.92 25.14 -18.66
CA ASP A 549 -4.24 24.03 -19.32
C ASP A 549 -5.19 23.12 -20.09
N ARG A 550 -6.31 22.71 -19.49
CA ARG A 550 -7.35 21.93 -20.18
C ARG A 550 -7.70 22.46 -21.58
N PRO A 551 -8.02 23.76 -21.78
CA PRO A 551 -8.39 24.25 -23.10
C PRO A 551 -7.20 24.27 -24.07
N ALA A 552 -5.97 24.47 -23.58
CA ALA A 552 -4.76 24.40 -24.40
C ALA A 552 -4.51 22.99 -25.00
N TYR A 553 -5.08 21.96 -24.38
CA TYR A 553 -5.01 20.56 -24.85
C TYR A 553 -6.34 20.03 -25.41
N GLY A 554 -7.32 20.91 -25.66
CA GLY A 554 -8.61 20.54 -26.24
C GLY A 554 -9.47 19.65 -25.32
N LEU A 555 -9.31 19.78 -24.00
CA LEU A 555 -10.22 19.23 -23.01
C LEU A 555 -11.36 20.22 -22.73
N ASP A 556 -12.55 19.70 -22.43
CA ASP A 556 -13.75 20.53 -22.28
C ASP A 556 -13.64 21.44 -21.04
N THR A 557 -13.95 22.72 -21.25
CA THR A 557 -14.11 23.78 -20.24
C THR A 557 -15.40 24.59 -20.43
N GLY A 558 -16.26 24.13 -21.35
CA GLY A 558 -17.54 24.72 -21.68
C GLY A 558 -18.62 24.41 -20.62
N ALA A 559 -19.88 24.59 -21.00
CA ALA A 559 -21.01 24.49 -20.07
C ALA A 559 -21.10 23.13 -19.36
N LYS A 560 -20.79 22.03 -20.06
CA LYS A 560 -20.86 20.68 -19.50
C LYS A 560 -19.79 20.46 -18.42
N ALA A 561 -18.53 20.74 -18.73
CA ALA A 561 -17.43 20.67 -17.75
C ALA A 561 -17.62 21.64 -16.57
N ARG A 562 -18.12 22.86 -16.81
CA ARG A 562 -18.44 23.81 -15.73
C ARG A 562 -19.58 23.33 -14.84
N ASN A 563 -20.56 22.62 -15.40
CA ASN A 563 -21.64 22.03 -14.61
C ASN A 563 -21.14 20.90 -13.69
N VAL A 564 -20.13 20.12 -14.13
CA VAL A 564 -19.45 19.15 -13.25
C VAL A 564 -18.85 19.87 -12.04
N LEU A 565 -18.03 20.90 -12.27
CA LEU A 565 -17.42 21.68 -11.18
C LEU A 565 -18.48 22.29 -10.25
N TYR A 566 -19.52 22.88 -10.83
CA TYR A 566 -20.61 23.48 -10.09
C TYR A 566 -21.34 22.48 -9.20
N ASN A 567 -21.54 21.23 -9.67
CA ASN A 567 -22.09 20.15 -8.88
C ASN A 567 -21.23 19.80 -7.65
N HIS A 568 -19.92 20.01 -7.73
CA HIS A 568 -19.00 19.89 -6.60
C HIS A 568 -18.69 21.21 -5.89
N THR A 569 -19.53 22.24 -6.07
CA THR A 569 -19.40 23.57 -5.44
C THR A 569 -18.13 24.34 -5.83
N ILE A 570 -17.49 23.98 -6.94
CA ILE A 570 -16.34 24.69 -7.51
C ILE A 570 -16.86 25.65 -8.60
N GLN A 571 -16.47 26.92 -8.54
CA GLN A 571 -16.92 27.96 -9.47
C GLN A 571 -15.74 28.82 -9.95
N TYR A 572 -15.60 28.95 -11.27
CA TYR A 572 -14.45 29.59 -11.92
C TYR A 572 -14.79 30.66 -12.94
#